data_AF-A0A7R9DTN9-F1
#
_entry.id   AF-A0A7R9DTN9-F1
#
_cell.length_a   1.000
_cell.length_b   1.000
_cell.length_c   1.000
_cell.angle_alpha   90.00
_cell.angle_beta   90.00
_cell.angle_gamma   90.00
#
_symmetry.space_group_name_H-M   'P 1'
#
loop_
_entity.id
_entity.type
_entity.pdbx_description
1 polymer ?
#
loop_
_entity_poly.entity_id
_entity_poly.type
_entity_poly.pdbx_seq_one_letter_code
_entity_poly.pdbx_strand_id
1 'polypeptide(L)'
;MATQNISDEKFTQLFEALAENTHLETLSLTNTGMTDPLALKLAEVLEHNTTLRVVNVETNFISPLVIVRLIKSLLATTTIEEFRASNQVNLHCFLS
;
A
#
# COMPACT_ATOMS: atom_id res chain seq x y z
N MET A 1 -11.26 4.75 15.95
CA MET A 1 -10.81 3.34 15.93
C MET A 1 -9.31 3.34 16.13
N ALA A 2 -8.76 2.44 16.95
CA ALA A 2 -7.30 2.34 17.12
C ALA A 2 -6.70 1.62 15.90
N THR A 3 -5.79 2.27 15.19
CA THR A 3 -4.99 1.64 14.14
C THR A 3 -3.84 0.88 14.77
N GLN A 4 -3.36 -0.19 14.10
CA GLN A 4 -2.08 -0.80 14.47
C GLN A 4 -0.97 0.08 13.91
N ASN A 5 -0.64 1.16 14.61
CA ASN A 5 0.30 2.16 14.09
C ASN A 5 1.70 1.57 13.92
N ILE A 6 2.05 1.20 12.69
CA ILE A 6 3.39 0.79 12.31
C ILE A 6 4.20 2.06 12.05
N SER A 7 5.45 2.12 12.54
CA SER A 7 6.30 3.27 12.28
C SER A 7 6.73 3.37 10.82
N ASP A 8 6.87 4.58 10.30
CA ASP A 8 7.35 4.85 8.93
C ASP A 8 8.69 4.16 8.63
N GLU A 9 9.55 4.03 9.65
CA GLU A 9 10.80 3.27 9.59
C GLU A 9 10.57 1.80 9.23
N LYS A 10 9.60 1.14 9.88
CA LYS A 10 9.27 -0.27 9.63
C LYS A 10 8.66 -0.46 8.25
N PHE A 11 7.84 0.48 7.78
CA PHE A 11 7.35 0.46 6.41
C PHE A 11 8.47 0.61 5.40
N THR A 12 9.40 1.53 5.65
CA THR A 12 10.54 1.76 4.74
C THR A 12 11.39 0.49 4.63
N GLN A 13 11.77 -0.12 5.75
CA GLN A 13 12.49 -1.40 5.78
C GLN A 13 11.71 -2.53 5.08
N LEU A 14 10.40 -2.60 5.30
CA LEU A 14 9.54 -3.57 4.63
C LEU A 14 9.59 -3.39 3.11
N PHE A 15 9.41 -2.17 2.61
CA PHE A 15 9.37 -1.87 1.17
C PHE A 15 10.72 -2.09 0.49
N GLU A 16 11.83 -1.75 1.15
CA GLU A 16 13.17 -2.10 0.68
C GLU A 16 13.36 -3.61 0.55
N ALA A 17 12.96 -4.37 1.57
CA ALA A 17 13.03 -5.84 1.52
C ALA A 17 12.10 -6.41 0.44
N LEU A 18 10.94 -5.79 0.23
CA LEU A 18 9.93 -6.23 -0.74
C LEU A 18 10.39 -6.03 -2.19
N ALA A 19 11.16 -4.97 -2.47
CA ALA A 19 11.69 -4.69 -3.81
C ALA A 19 12.53 -5.86 -4.35
N GLU A 20 13.32 -6.49 -3.48
CA GLU A 20 14.18 -7.63 -3.81
C GLU A 20 13.52 -9.00 -3.53
N ASN A 21 12.31 -9.02 -2.95
CA ASN A 21 11.68 -10.25 -2.55
C ASN A 21 11.03 -10.97 -3.73
N THR A 22 11.47 -12.21 -3.98
CA THR A 22 11.01 -13.05 -5.09
C THR A 22 10.10 -14.22 -4.67
N HIS A 23 9.63 -14.24 -3.42
CA HIS A 23 8.86 -15.36 -2.87
C HIS A 23 7.51 -14.97 -2.28
N LEU A 24 7.33 -13.73 -1.82
CA LEU A 24 6.10 -13.29 -1.19
C LEU A 24 5.04 -13.00 -2.26
N GLU A 25 3.96 -13.76 -2.24
CA GLU A 25 2.84 -13.58 -3.18
C GLU A 25 1.71 -12.71 -2.61
N THR A 26 1.58 -12.65 -1.29
CA THR A 26 0.49 -11.91 -0.61
C THR A 26 1.02 -10.94 0.42
N LEU A 27 0.70 -9.66 0.25
CA LEU A 27 0.98 -8.61 1.22
C LEU A 27 -0.34 -8.03 1.77
N SER A 28 -0.49 -8.03 3.09
CA SER A 28 -1.62 -7.39 3.77
C SER A 28 -1.14 -6.33 4.76
N LEU A 29 -1.58 -5.09 4.54
CA LEU A 29 -1.30 -3.91 5.35
C LEU A 29 -2.60 -3.27 5.87
N THR A 30 -3.63 -4.08 6.10
CA THR A 30 -4.93 -3.59 6.57
C THR A 30 -4.85 -2.94 7.96
N ASN A 31 -5.41 -1.74 8.14
CA ASN A 31 -5.46 -1.05 9.44
C ASN A 31 -4.09 -0.83 10.10
N THR A 32 -3.06 -0.51 9.30
CA THR A 32 -1.67 -0.33 9.75
C THR A 32 -1.26 1.13 9.93
N GLY A 33 -2.17 2.07 9.65
CA GLY A 33 -1.90 3.49 9.72
C GLY A 33 -1.14 4.04 8.51
N MET A 34 -1.13 3.31 7.40
CA MET A 34 -0.45 3.73 6.18
C MET A 34 -1.05 5.05 5.65
N THR A 35 -0.16 5.98 5.30
CA THR A 35 -0.49 7.32 4.79
C THR A 35 -0.04 7.46 3.32
N ASP A 36 -0.42 8.57 2.69
CA ASP A 36 -0.03 8.89 1.30
C ASP A 36 1.48 8.74 1.01
N PRO A 37 2.41 9.31 1.79
CA PRO A 37 3.85 9.14 1.53
C PRO A 37 4.31 7.68 1.54
N LEU A 38 3.76 6.85 2.43
CA LEU A 38 4.11 5.44 2.54
C LEU A 38 3.49 4.63 1.38
N ALA A 39 2.25 4.93 1.01
CA ALA A 39 1.59 4.31 -0.13
C ALA A 39 2.28 4.64 -1.47
N LEU A 40 2.88 5.84 -1.60
CA LEU A 40 3.69 6.19 -2.77
C LEU A 40 4.97 5.33 -2.85
N LYS A 41 5.66 5.09 -1.73
CA LYS A 41 6.80 4.16 -1.70
C LYS A 41 6.39 2.74 -2.09
N LEU A 42 5.23 2.27 -1.61
CA LEU A 42 4.69 0.98 -2.05
C LEU A 42 4.45 0.95 -3.57
N ALA A 43 3.93 2.04 -4.16
CA ALA A 43 3.72 2.13 -5.60
C ALA A 43 5.04 1.97 -6.40
N GLU A 44 6.13 2.59 -5.94
CA GLU A 44 7.47 2.44 -6.53
C GLU A 44 7.96 0.98 -6.49
N VAL A 45 7.72 0.28 -5.37
CA VAL A 45 8.04 -1.15 -5.24
C VAL A 45 7.22 -1.99 -6.23
N LEU A 46 5.92 -1.73 -6.35
CA LEU A 46 5.01 -2.49 -7.22
C LEU A 46 5.33 -2.32 -8.72
N GLU A 47 6.06 -1.28 -9.10
CA GLU A 47 6.52 -1.11 -10.49
C GLU A 47 7.63 -2.10 -10.89
N HIS A 48 8.29 -2.71 -9.91
CA HIS A 48 9.46 -3.55 -10.13
C HIS A 48 9.29 -4.97 -9.57
N ASN A 49 8.49 -5.14 -8.51
CA ASN A 49 8.22 -6.46 -7.94
C ASN A 49 7.30 -7.27 -8.87
N THR A 50 7.81 -8.42 -9.33
CA THR A 50 7.12 -9.33 -10.27
C THR A 50 6.61 -10.61 -9.59
N THR A 51 6.64 -10.67 -8.25
CA THR A 51 6.24 -11.87 -7.49
C THR A 51 4.88 -11.70 -6.83
N LEU A 52 4.60 -10.51 -6.27
CA LEU A 52 3.34 -10.25 -5.61
C LEU A 52 2.16 -10.48 -6.56
N ARG A 53 1.14 -11.16 -6.02
CA ARG A 53 -0.15 -11.45 -6.67
C ARG A 53 -1.29 -10.71 -5.97
N VAL A 54 -1.22 -10.57 -4.64
CA VAL A 54 -2.27 -9.96 -3.82
C VAL A 54 -1.70 -8.84 -2.96
N VAL A 55 -2.31 -7.65 -3.03
CA VAL A 55 -1.96 -6.49 -2.21
C VAL A 55 -3.22 -5.93 -1.55
N ASN A 56 -3.25 -5.95 -0.22
CA ASN A 56 -4.34 -5.37 0.59
C ASN A 56 -3.85 -4.17 1.39
N VAL A 57 -4.43 -3.00 1.12
CA VAL A 57 -4.18 -1.73 1.82
C VAL A 57 -5.45 -1.12 2.42
N GLU A 58 -6.47 -1.93 2.69
CA GLU A 58 -7.76 -1.51 3.25
C GLU A 58 -7.65 -0.84 4.63
N THR A 59 -8.61 0.01 4.97
CA THR A 59 -8.69 0.63 6.31
C THR A 59 -7.43 1.40 6.70
N ASN A 60 -6.91 2.23 5.79
CA ASN A 60 -5.75 3.10 6.03
C ASN A 60 -6.11 4.58 5.81
N PHE A 61 -5.12 5.46 5.69
CA PHE A 61 -5.28 6.90 5.48
C PHE A 61 -4.78 7.32 4.09
N ILE A 62 -5.18 6.58 3.05
CA ILE A 62 -4.72 6.81 1.67
C ILE A 62 -5.78 7.60 0.90
N SER A 63 -5.38 8.73 0.32
CA SER A 63 -6.26 9.58 -0.46
C SER A 63 -6.61 8.95 -1.82
N PRO A 64 -7.78 9.31 -2.42
CA PRO A 64 -8.17 8.79 -3.73
C PRO A 64 -7.11 9.01 -4.83
N LEU A 65 -6.38 10.13 -4.78
CA LEU A 65 -5.32 10.43 -5.73
C LEU A 65 -4.17 9.41 -5.65
N VAL A 66 -3.77 9.04 -4.44
CA VAL A 66 -2.70 8.06 -4.22
C VAL A 66 -3.18 6.63 -4.53
N ILE A 67 -4.46 6.30 -4.30
CA ILE A 67 -5.03 5.04 -4.79
C ILE A 67 -4.94 4.92 -6.31
N VAL A 68 -5.22 5.99 -7.06
CA VAL A 68 -5.03 5.99 -8.53
C VAL A 68 -3.56 5.77 -8.90
N ARG A 69 -2.61 6.35 -8.13
CA ARG A 69 -1.18 6.14 -8.35
C ARG A 69 -0.75 4.68 -8.10
N LEU A 70 -1.30 4.03 -7.06
CA LEU A 70 -1.09 2.61 -6.77
C LEU A 70 -1.65 1.72 -7.89
N ILE A 71 -2.84 2.02 -8.41
CA ILE A 71 -3.42 1.25 -9.52
C ILE A 71 -2.56 1.41 -10.79
N LYS A 72 -2.03 2.61 -11.04
CA LYS A 72 -1.13 2.86 -12.18
C LYS A 72 0.18 2.07 -12.09
N SER A 73 0.75 1.90 -10.90
CA SER A 73 1.99 1.10 -10.75
C SER A 73 1.80 -0.37 -11.13
N LEU A 74 0.60 -0.93 -10.95
CA LEU A 74 0.32 -2.34 -11.27
C LEU A 74 0.48 -2.66 -12.77
N LEU A 75 0.39 -1.63 -13.63
CA LEU A 75 0.50 -1.76 -15.08
C LEU A 75 1.93 -2.05 -15.54
N ALA A 76 2.95 -1.79 -14.72
CA ALA A 76 4.34 -2.00 -15.10
C ALA A 76 4.71 -3.49 -15.15
N THR A 77 4.21 -4.29 -14.20
CA THR A 77 4.54 -5.72 -14.08
C THR A 77 3.39 -6.64 -14.45
N THR A 78 2.13 -6.17 -14.35
CA THR A 78 0.91 -6.95 -14.60
C THR A 78 0.80 -8.24 -13.76
N THR A 79 1.51 -8.31 -12.63
CA THR A 79 1.51 -9.50 -11.76
C THR A 79 0.46 -9.46 -10.65
N ILE A 80 -0.17 -8.32 -10.40
CA ILE A 80 -1.19 -8.23 -9.36
C ILE A 80 -2.53 -8.74 -9.89
N GLU A 81 -3.06 -9.79 -9.26
CA GLU A 81 -4.38 -10.39 -9.53
C GLU A 81 -5.46 -9.73 -8.68
N GLU A 82 -5.11 -9.34 -7.47
CA GLU A 82 -6.04 -8.79 -6.51
C GLU A 82 -5.45 -7.58 -5.78
N PHE A 83 -6.13 -6.44 -5.90
CA PHE A 83 -5.80 -5.21 -5.21
C PHE A 83 -7.01 -4.75 -4.39
N ARG A 84 -6.83 -4.61 -3.07
CA ARG A 84 -7.88 -4.18 -2.14
C ARG A 84 -7.49 -2.87 -1.47
N ALA A 85 -8.35 -1.86 -1.59
CA ALA A 85 -8.09 -0.52 -1.03
C ALA A 85 -9.33 0.16 -0.42
N SER A 86 -10.37 -0.62 -0.09
CA SER A 86 -11.60 -0.15 0.53
C SER A 86 -11.41 0.48 1.92
N ASN A 87 -12.43 1.22 2.38
CA ASN A 87 -12.53 1.76 3.75
C ASN A 87 -11.40 2.72 4.16
N GLN A 88 -10.86 3.52 3.23
CA GLN A 88 -9.89 4.55 3.59
C GLN A 88 -10.54 5.61 4.48
N VAL A 89 -9.84 6.00 5.54
CA VAL A 89 -10.27 7.01 6.49
C VAL A 89 -9.88 8.39 5.96
N ASN A 90 -10.88 9.14 5.50
CA ASN A 90 -10.68 10.53 5.08
C ASN A 90 -10.48 11.41 6.31
N LEU A 91 -9.29 11.98 6.48
CA LEU A 91 -9.02 13.04 7.47
C LEU A 91 -9.83 14.32 7.19
N HIS A 92 -10.40 14.47 5.99
CA HIS A 92 -11.09 15.70 5.57
C HIS A 92 -12.54 15.87 6.07
N CYS A 93 -13.18 14.83 6.61
CA CYS A 93 -14.58 14.90 7.06
C CYS A 93 -14.78 15.29 8.53
N PHE A 94 -13.72 15.54 9.31
CA PHE A 94 -13.83 15.87 10.74
C PHE A 94 -13.62 17.36 11.05
N LEU A 95 -13.58 18.23 10.05
CA LEU A 95 -13.38 19.68 10.21
C LEU A 95 -14.53 20.54 9.64
N SER A 96 -15.75 20.02 9.53
CA SER A 96 -16.96 20.80 9.20
C SER A 96 -17.82 21.05 10.43
#